data_AF-A0AAQ3LJ56-F1
#
_entry.id   AF-A0AAQ3LJ56-F1
#
_cell.length_a   1.000
_cell.length_b   1.000
_cell.length_c   1.000
_cell.angle_alpha   90.00
_cell.angle_beta   90.00
_cell.angle_gamma   90.00
#
_symmetry.space_group_name_H-M   'P 1'
#
loop_
_entity.id
_entity.type
_entity.pdbx_description
1 polymer ?
#
loop_
_entity_poly.entity_id
_entity_poly.type
_entity_poly.pdbx_seq_one_letter_code
_entity_poly.pdbx_strand_id
1 'polypeptide(L)'
;MALISCSDCGKRVSSNAASCPNCGNPIKGVAQAHVERGVTKSRLKKDLGGAIAFVGIIAGVFAGVITTNIFAGIVTIAVFVGIGMYITYGDC
;
A
#
# COMPACT_ATOMS: atom_id res chain seq x y z
N MET A 1 29.40 -14.16 -21.56
CA MET A 1 28.12 -14.71 -21.05
C MET A 1 28.34 -16.18 -20.69
N ALA A 2 27.92 -16.63 -19.51
CA ALA A 2 28.18 -17.98 -19.03
C ALA A 2 26.97 -18.89 -19.27
N LEU A 3 27.20 -20.05 -19.89
CA LEU A 3 26.20 -21.12 -19.98
C LEU A 3 26.38 -22.04 -18.79
N ILE A 4 25.35 -22.16 -17.95
CA ILE A 4 25.32 -23.07 -16.80
C ILE A 4 24.62 -24.38 -17.19
N SER A 5 24.98 -25.47 -16.54
CA SER A 5 24.23 -26.73 -16.65
C SER A 5 22.95 -26.63 -15.85
N CYS A 6 21.82 -26.96 -16.47
CA CYS A 6 20.58 -27.17 -15.75
C CYS A 6 20.78 -28.34 -14.77
N SER A 7 20.51 -28.11 -13.48
CA SER A 7 20.65 -29.14 -12.44
C SER A 7 19.66 -30.31 -12.59
N ASP A 8 18.65 -30.14 -13.45
CA ASP A 8 17.55 -31.09 -13.60
C ASP A 8 17.70 -31.95 -14.86
N CYS A 9 17.93 -31.31 -16.02
CA CYS A 9 18.08 -32.03 -17.29
C CYS A 9 19.53 -32.13 -17.79
N GLY A 10 20.50 -31.53 -17.09
CA GLY A 10 21.92 -31.56 -17.46
C GLY A 10 22.31 -30.75 -18.71
N LYS A 11 21.33 -30.18 -19.44
CA LYS A 11 21.61 -29.39 -20.64
C LYS A 11 22.17 -28.00 -20.31
N ARG A 12 23.00 -27.46 -21.21
CA ARG A 12 23.58 -26.12 -21.06
C ARG A 12 22.54 -25.06 -21.39
N VAL A 13 22.31 -24.13 -20.46
CA VAL A 13 21.33 -23.05 -20.56
C VAL A 13 21.96 -21.72 -20.15
N SER A 14 21.39 -20.60 -20.58
CA SER A 14 21.87 -19.28 -20.20
C SER A 14 21.70 -19.06 -18.69
N SER A 15 22.72 -18.51 -18.02
CA SER A 15 22.64 -18.15 -16.60
C SER A 15 21.55 -17.12 -16.29
N ASN A 16 21.03 -16.42 -17.31
CA ASN A 16 19.97 -15.41 -17.18
C ASN A 16 18.58 -15.93 -17.60
N ALA A 17 18.44 -17.21 -17.95
CA ALA A 17 17.14 -17.77 -18.31
C ALA A 17 16.29 -17.98 -17.04
N ALA A 18 15.05 -17.49 -17.04
CA ALA A 18 14.12 -17.70 -15.91
C ALA A 18 13.76 -19.18 -15.73
N SER A 19 13.60 -19.90 -16.85
CA SER A 19 13.32 -21.33 -16.89
C SER A 19 14.12 -22.02 -17.98
N CYS A 20 14.41 -23.29 -17.77
CA CYS A 20 15.07 -24.13 -18.77
C CYS A 20 14.15 -24.33 -19.98
N PRO A 21 14.55 -23.97 -21.21
CA PRO A 21 13.71 -24.20 -22.39
C PRO A 21 13.59 -25.69 -22.77
N ASN A 22 14.42 -26.56 -22.20
CA ASN A 22 14.41 -27.98 -22.53
C ASN A 22 13.56 -28.84 -21.60
N CYS A 23 13.44 -28.47 -20.32
CA CYS A 23 12.64 -29.24 -19.35
C CYS A 23 11.54 -28.41 -18.67
N GLY A 24 11.55 -27.08 -18.81
CA GLY A 24 10.59 -26.18 -18.17
C GLY A 24 10.95 -25.81 -16.73
N ASN A 25 11.94 -26.46 -16.11
CA ASN A 25 12.27 -26.20 -14.70
C ASN A 25 12.94 -24.83 -14.49
N PRO A 26 12.60 -24.12 -13.39
CA PRO A 26 13.18 -22.81 -13.10
C PRO A 26 14.67 -22.93 -12.82
N ILE A 27 15.47 -22.04 -13.42
CA ILE A 27 16.92 -22.01 -13.22
C ILE A 27 17.22 -21.18 -11.98
N LYS A 28 17.73 -21.82 -10.92
CA LYS A 28 17.97 -21.24 -9.59
C LYS A 28 19.06 -20.13 -9.54
N GLY A 29 19.50 -19.62 -10.70
CA GLY A 29 20.50 -18.57 -10.86
C GLY A 29 19.97 -17.14 -10.88
N VAL A 30 18.65 -16.93 -10.89
CA VAL A 30 18.05 -15.59 -10.73
C VAL A 30 17.78 -15.33 -9.25
N ALA A 31 18.87 -15.22 -8.47
CA ALA A 31 18.79 -14.65 -7.14
C ALA A 31 18.75 -13.12 -7.27
N GLN A 32 17.60 -12.55 -6.94
CA GLN A 32 17.47 -11.25 -6.27
C GLN A 32 17.87 -10.02 -7.10
N ALA A 33 16.91 -9.52 -7.89
CA ALA A 33 16.72 -8.09 -8.04
C ALA A 33 15.34 -7.74 -7.47
N HIS A 34 15.33 -7.38 -6.18
CA HIS A 34 14.33 -6.53 -5.56
C HIS A 34 12.84 -6.95 -5.69
N VAL A 35 12.48 -8.05 -5.01
CA VAL A 35 11.11 -8.17 -4.47
C VAL A 35 11.20 -7.80 -3.01
N GLU A 36 11.02 -6.51 -2.74
CA GLU A 36 10.73 -6.01 -1.40
C GLU A 36 9.61 -6.86 -0.81
N ARG A 37 9.95 -7.56 0.26
CA ARG A 37 8.98 -8.10 1.19
C ARG A 37 8.28 -6.93 1.85
N GLY A 38 7.20 -6.48 1.22
CA GLY A 38 6.38 -5.37 1.66
C GLY A 38 4.91 -5.65 1.38
N VAL A 39 4.46 -6.85 1.77
CA VAL A 39 3.09 -7.18 2.20
C VAL A 39 1.98 -6.37 1.52
N THR A 40 1.19 -7.05 0.69
CA THR A 40 -0.17 -6.69 0.25
C THR A 40 -1.13 -6.46 1.44
N LYS A 41 -0.85 -5.46 2.29
CA LYS A 41 -1.66 -4.97 3.42
C LYS A 41 -2.16 -3.54 3.17
N SER A 42 -1.86 -2.98 2.01
CA SER A 42 -2.14 -1.59 1.65
C SER A 42 -3.55 -1.33 1.10
N ARG A 43 -4.33 -2.38 0.81
CA ARG A 43 -5.78 -2.22 0.53
C ARG A 43 -6.60 -2.19 1.84
N LEU A 44 -6.35 -3.14 2.75
CA LEU A 44 -7.18 -3.30 3.96
C LEU A 44 -7.02 -2.16 5.00
N LYS A 45 -5.81 -1.61 5.15
CA LYS A 45 -5.56 -0.48 6.07
C LYS A 45 -6.09 0.86 5.54
N LYS A 46 -6.25 1.01 4.21
CA LYS A 46 -6.78 2.26 3.62
C LYS A 46 -8.29 2.40 3.85
N ASP A 47 -9.04 1.32 3.70
CA ASP A 47 -10.50 1.34 3.90
C ASP A 47 -10.89 1.34 5.39
N LEU A 48 -10.14 0.64 6.24
CA LEU A 48 -10.37 0.64 7.68
C LEU A 48 -9.88 1.94 8.36
N GLY A 49 -8.81 2.53 7.85
CA GLY A 49 -8.26 3.79 8.36
C GLY A 49 -9.20 4.98 8.15
N GLY A 50 -9.87 5.03 6.99
CA GLY A 50 -10.85 6.08 6.70
C GLY A 50 -12.04 6.04 7.67
N ALA A 51 -12.65 4.87 7.85
CA ALA A 51 -13.81 4.72 8.73
C ALA A 51 -13.51 5.07 10.20
N ILE A 52 -12.34 4.65 10.72
CA ILE A 52 -11.94 4.96 12.11
C ILE A 52 -11.65 6.46 12.28
N ALA A 53 -11.05 7.11 11.28
CA ALA A 53 -10.82 8.55 11.30
C ALA A 53 -12.15 9.34 11.30
N PHE A 54 -13.10 8.97 10.42
CA PHE A 54 -14.42 9.60 10.40
C PHE A 54 -15.19 9.42 11.71
N VAL A 55 -15.22 8.21 12.26
CA VAL A 55 -15.92 7.92 13.53
C VAL A 55 -15.25 8.66 14.70
N GLY A 56 -13.92 8.74 14.73
CA GLY A 56 -13.18 9.50 15.74
C GLY A 56 -13.45 11.01 15.68
N ILE A 57 -13.52 11.59 14.47
CA ILE A 57 -13.86 13.00 14.26
C ILE A 57 -15.30 13.27 14.72
N ILE A 58 -16.25 12.42 14.31
CA ILE A 58 -17.66 12.57 14.71
C ILE A 58 -17.79 12.47 16.24
N ALA A 59 -17.24 11.43 16.87
CA ALA A 59 -17.33 11.24 18.32
C ALA A 59 -16.65 12.37 19.10
N GLY A 60 -15.49 12.87 18.64
CA GLY A 60 -14.79 14.00 19.25
C GLY A 60 -15.57 15.32 19.14
N VAL A 61 -16.19 15.58 17.99
CA VAL A 61 -17.06 16.75 17.78
C VAL A 61 -18.30 16.66 18.66
N PHE A 62 -18.99 15.52 18.71
CA PHE A 62 -20.16 15.34 19.58
C PHE A 62 -19.80 15.51 21.06
N ALA A 63 -18.69 14.94 21.53
CA ALA A 63 -18.23 15.10 22.91
C ALA A 63 -17.85 16.56 23.26
N GLY A 64 -17.19 17.28 22.34
CA GLY A 64 -16.78 18.67 22.54
C GLY A 64 -17.94 19.68 22.43
N VAL A 65 -18.94 19.41 21.59
CA VAL A 65 -20.15 20.22 21.42
C VAL A 65 -21.07 20.14 22.65
N ILE A 66 -21.08 19.00 23.37
CA ILE A 66 -21.86 18.86 24.60
C ILE A 66 -21.26 19.71 25.73
N THR A 67 -19.95 19.98 25.72
CA THR A 67 -19.25 20.73 26.78
C THR A 67 -19.02 22.21 26.48
N THR A 68 -19.11 22.65 25.21
CA THR A 68 -18.93 24.06 24.85
C THR A 68 -19.97 24.52 23.84
N ASN A 69 -20.32 25.82 23.93
CA ASN A 69 -21.29 26.52 23.12
C ASN A 69 -21.28 26.05 21.64
N ILE A 70 -22.44 25.63 21.13
CA ILE A 70 -22.74 25.14 19.77
C ILE A 70 -21.98 25.88 18.66
N PHE A 71 -21.75 27.18 18.83
CA PHE A 71 -21.03 28.05 17.91
C PHE A 71 -19.57 27.60 17.68
N ALA A 72 -18.86 27.18 18.73
CA ALA A 72 -17.49 26.67 18.63
C ALA A 72 -17.44 25.32 17.90
N GLY A 73 -18.49 24.50 18.06
CA GLY A 73 -18.67 23.25 17.32
C GLY A 73 -18.82 23.45 15.82
N ILE A 74 -19.68 24.39 15.41
CA ILE A 74 -19.90 24.69 14.00
C ILE A 74 -18.63 25.24 13.34
N VAL A 75 -17.90 26.13 14.02
CA VAL A 75 -16.64 26.69 13.52
C VAL A 75 -15.58 25.61 13.33
N THR A 76 -15.43 24.70 14.29
CA THR A 76 -14.46 23.60 14.17
C THR A 76 -14.79 22.65 13.03
N ILE A 77 -16.06 22.25 12.87
CA ILE A 77 -16.48 21.41 11.73
C ILE A 77 -16.20 22.10 10.39
N ALA A 78 -16.55 23.39 10.26
CA ALA A 78 -16.33 24.15 9.03
C ALA A 78 -14.84 24.23 8.65
N VAL A 79 -13.96 24.40 9.64
CA VAL A 79 -12.50 24.43 9.43
C VAL A 79 -11.99 23.06 8.98
N PHE A 80 -12.41 21.96 9.60
CA PHE A 80 -11.98 20.61 9.21
C PHE A 80 -12.48 20.21 7.82
N VAL A 81 -13.73 20.53 7.48
CA VAL A 81 -14.29 20.28 6.14
C VAL A 81 -13.57 21.13 5.09
N GLY A 82 -13.30 22.41 5.40
CA GLY A 82 -12.55 23.30 4.51
C GLY A 82 -11.13 22.80 4.25
N ILE A 83 -10.41 22.37 5.30
CA ILE A 83 -9.07 21.82 5.17
C ILE A 83 -9.09 20.50 4.38
N GLY A 84 -10.04 19.60 4.65
CA GLY A 84 -10.19 18.36 3.90
C GLY A 84 -10.50 18.60 2.42
N MET A 85 -11.39 19.54 2.12
CA MET A 85 -11.71 19.92 0.75
C MET A 85 -10.50 20.57 0.07
N TYR A 86 -9.76 21.44 0.74
CA TYR A 86 -8.55 22.05 0.20
C TYR A 86 -7.46 21.02 -0.13
N ILE A 87 -7.23 20.03 0.73
CA ILE A 87 -6.25 18.97 0.45
C ILE A 87 -6.71 18.12 -0.74
N THR A 88 -8.00 17.81 -0.84
CA THR A 88 -8.51 16.94 -1.91
C THR A 88 -8.55 17.66 -3.27
N TYR A 89 -8.83 18.96 -3.28
CA TYR A 89 -8.94 19.77 -4.50
C TYR A 89 -7.66 20.54 -4.86
N GLY A 90 -6.73 20.71 -3.92
CA GLY A 90 -5.48 21.44 -4.13
C GLY A 90 -4.37 20.65 -4.80
N ASP A 91 -4.52 19.32 -4.91
CA ASP A 91 -3.60 18.43 -5.63
C ASP A 91 -3.98 18.26 -7.14
N CYS A 92 -4.88 19.10 -7.67
CA CYS A 92 -5.23 19.18 -9.09
C CYS A 92 -4.56 20.39 -9.76
#